data_AF-A0A662IA48-F1
#
_entry.id   AF-A0A662IA48-F1
#
_cell.length_a   1.000
_cell.length_b   1.000
_cell.length_c   1.000
_cell.angle_alpha   90.00
_cell.angle_beta   90.00
_cell.angle_gamma   90.00
#
_symmetry.space_group_name_H-M   'P 1'
#
loop_
_entity.id
_entity.type
_entity.pdbx_description
1 polymer ?
#
loop_
_entity_poly.entity_id
_entity_poly.type
_entity_poly.pdbx_seq_one_letter_code
_entity_poly.pdbx_strand_id
1 'polypeptide(L)'
;MRHLVRTWAGIALSRDYALSYDAAVCTARKLLRGRDFLHYGSQLIPERVESETWSMAWAYIREVDDVIDSLGSIEAREVLRSEWGEVLRAAKGEACRSR
;
A
#
# COMPACT_ATOMS: atom_id res chain seq x y z
N MET A 1 -6.34 5.16 10.63
CA MET A 1 -5.77 5.37 9.29
C MET A 1 -5.21 6.76 9.14
N ARG A 2 -3.89 6.88 8.88
CA ARG A 2 -3.25 8.14 8.49
C ARG A 2 -3.09 8.13 6.97
N HIS A 3 -3.46 9.21 6.28
CA HIS A 3 -3.40 9.28 4.81
C HIS A 3 -2.34 10.23 4.32
N LEU A 4 -1.63 9.85 3.27
CA LEU A 4 -0.61 10.65 2.60
C LEU A 4 -1.24 11.64 1.61
N VAL A 5 -1.14 12.94 1.91
CA VAL A 5 -1.71 14.06 1.13
C VAL A 5 -0.58 14.86 0.51
N ARG A 6 -0.60 15.06 -0.81
CA ARG A 6 0.42 15.87 -1.50
C ARG A 6 0.20 17.35 -1.19
N THR A 7 1.19 17.98 -0.57
CA THR A 7 1.27 19.40 -0.22
C THR A 7 2.37 20.10 -1.02
N TRP A 8 2.46 21.44 -0.88
CA TRP A 8 3.48 22.26 -1.54
C TRP A 8 4.92 21.92 -1.12
N ALA A 9 5.11 21.26 0.03
CA ALA A 9 6.41 20.82 0.55
C ALA A 9 6.66 19.30 0.41
N GLY A 10 5.76 18.55 -0.23
CA GLY A 10 5.83 17.08 -0.33
C GLY A 10 4.58 16.38 0.21
N ILE A 11 4.63 15.07 0.46
CA ILE A 11 3.46 14.32 0.92
C ILE A 11 3.39 14.29 2.45
N ALA A 12 2.28 14.75 3.03
CA ALA A 12 2.05 14.88 4.47
C ALA A 12 0.96 13.91 4.96
N LEU A 13 1.15 13.32 6.15
CA LEU A 13 0.17 12.43 6.78
C LEU A 13 -0.97 13.24 7.42
N SER A 14 -2.12 13.29 6.76
CA SER A 14 -3.37 13.88 7.28
C SER A 14 -4.20 12.82 8.00
N ARG A 15 -4.65 13.14 9.22
CA ARG A 15 -5.74 12.44 9.91
C ARG A 15 -7.06 12.97 9.33
N ASP A 16 -8.11 12.15 9.29
CA ASP A 16 -9.52 12.57 9.10
C ASP A 16 -10.15 12.52 7.68
N TYR A 17 -9.83 11.51 6.86
CA TYR A 17 -10.74 11.13 5.76
C TYR A 17 -11.08 9.64 5.84
N ALA A 18 -12.36 9.32 6.05
CA ALA A 18 -12.89 7.99 5.80
C ALA A 18 -12.90 7.74 4.29
N LEU A 19 -11.80 7.21 3.75
CA LEU A 19 -11.71 6.84 2.34
C LEU A 19 -12.64 5.64 2.09
N SER A 20 -13.55 5.74 1.12
CA SER A 20 -14.38 4.59 0.75
C SER A 20 -13.53 3.46 0.17
N TYR A 21 -14.01 2.22 0.29
CA TYR A 21 -13.34 1.07 -0.31
C TYR A 21 -13.08 1.27 -1.80
N ASP A 22 -14.08 1.76 -2.54
CA ASP A 22 -13.95 2.05 -3.97
C ASP A 22 -12.88 3.13 -4.24
N ALA A 23 -12.80 4.17 -3.40
CA ALA A 23 -11.76 5.18 -3.52
C ALA A 23 -10.36 4.60 -3.29
N ALA A 24 -10.22 3.66 -2.34
CA ALA A 24 -8.94 2.99 -2.06
C ALA A 24 -8.51 2.11 -3.25
N VAL A 25 -9.44 1.30 -3.76
CA VAL A 25 -9.24 0.45 -4.95
C VAL A 25 -8.88 1.30 -6.18
N CYS A 26 -9.63 2.37 -6.45
CA CYS A 26 -9.36 3.25 -7.59
C CYS A 26 -8.00 3.93 -7.48
N THR A 27 -7.61 4.34 -6.26
CA THR A 27 -6.30 4.94 -5.99
C THR A 27 -5.18 3.93 -6.22
N ALA A 28 -5.32 2.71 -5.69
CA ALA A 28 -4.36 1.62 -5.89
C ALA A 28 -4.19 1.30 -7.39
N ARG A 29 -5.30 1.11 -8.11
CA ARG A 29 -5.26 0.85 -9.56
C ARG A 29 -4.63 1.99 -10.35
N LYS A 30 -4.91 3.25 -9.98
CA LYS A 30 -4.31 4.42 -10.61
C LYS A 30 -2.80 4.48 -10.39
N LEU A 31 -2.34 4.21 -9.16
CA LEU A 31 -0.92 4.13 -8.81
C LEU A 31 -0.22 3.08 -9.69
N LEU A 32 -0.77 1.87 -9.76
CA LEU A 32 -0.18 0.75 -10.49
C LEU A 32 -0.16 0.96 -12.01
N ARG A 33 -1.15 1.65 -12.60
CA ARG A 33 -1.13 2.01 -14.03
C ARG A 33 0.00 2.97 -14.41
N GLY A 34 0.51 3.74 -13.45
CA GLY A 34 1.68 4.60 -13.64
C GLY A 34 3.01 3.86 -13.51
N ARG A 35 2.98 2.54 -13.26
CA ARG A 35 4.15 1.67 -13.12
C ARG A 35 4.21 0.67 -14.29
N ASP A 36 5.12 -0.29 -14.23
CA ASP A 36 5.29 -1.28 -15.30
C ASP A 36 4.15 -2.33 -15.35
N PHE A 37 4.14 -3.12 -16.43
CA PHE A 37 3.11 -4.13 -16.73
C PHE A 37 2.93 -5.17 -15.62
N LEU A 38 3.99 -5.57 -14.94
CA LEU A 38 3.92 -6.59 -13.89
C LEU A 38 3.04 -6.10 -12.72
N HIS A 39 3.07 -4.80 -12.44
CA HIS A 39 2.38 -4.21 -11.30
C HIS A 39 0.87 -4.00 -11.53
N TYR A 40 0.43 -3.70 -12.77
CA TYR A 40 -1.00 -3.54 -13.06
C TYR A 40 -1.69 -4.78 -13.62
N GLY A 41 -0.99 -5.90 -13.82
CA GLY A 41 -1.58 -7.16 -14.29
C GLY A 41 -2.74 -7.66 -13.41
N SER A 42 -2.77 -7.28 -12.13
CA SER A 42 -3.89 -7.50 -11.20
C SER A 42 -5.24 -6.93 -11.68
N GLN A 43 -5.23 -5.95 -12.59
CA GLN A 43 -6.43 -5.37 -13.20
C GLN A 43 -7.01 -6.23 -14.32
N LEU A 44 -6.29 -7.26 -14.77
CA LEU A 44 -6.74 -8.20 -15.80
C LEU A 44 -7.45 -9.42 -15.22
N ILE A 45 -7.47 -9.59 -13.89
CA ILE A 45 -8.22 -10.65 -13.22
C ILE A 45 -9.72 -10.42 -13.44
N PRO A 46 -10.46 -11.37 -14.04
CA PRO A 46 -11.88 -11.20 -14.36
C PRO A 46 -12.76 -10.99 -13.12
N GLU A 47 -12.44 -11.69 -12.04
CA GLU A 47 -13.17 -11.65 -10.78
C GLU A 47 -12.92 -10.32 -10.07
N ARG A 48 -14.00 -9.54 -9.89
CA ARG A 48 -13.91 -8.19 -9.31
C ARG A 48 -13.18 -8.18 -7.97
N VAL A 49 -13.61 -9.01 -7.01
CA VAL A 49 -13.07 -9.02 -5.64
C VAL A 49 -11.58 -9.39 -5.65
N GLU A 50 -11.19 -10.36 -6.46
CA GLU A 50 -9.80 -10.78 -6.58
C GLU A 50 -8.95 -9.67 -7.22
N SER A 51 -9.43 -9.08 -8.32
CA SER A 51 -8.76 -7.94 -8.96
C SER A 51 -8.56 -6.78 -7.99
N GLU A 52 -9.58 -6.43 -7.21
CA GLU A 52 -9.53 -5.36 -6.22
C GLU A 52 -8.54 -5.67 -5.11
N THR A 53 -8.59 -6.89 -4.58
CA THR A 53 -7.68 -7.37 -3.53
C THR A 53 -6.23 -7.35 -3.99
N TRP A 54 -5.96 -7.91 -5.18
CA TRP A 54 -4.62 -7.91 -5.76
C TRP A 54 -4.13 -6.50 -6.09
N SER A 55 -4.99 -5.64 -6.60
CA SER A 55 -4.64 -4.23 -6.87
C SER A 55 -4.22 -3.52 -5.59
N MET A 56 -4.95 -3.71 -4.48
CA MET A 56 -4.57 -3.08 -3.20
C MET A 56 -3.30 -3.68 -2.61
N ALA A 57 -3.13 -5.00 -2.67
CA ALA A 57 -1.93 -5.68 -2.17
C ALA A 57 -0.66 -5.22 -2.93
N TRP A 58 -0.72 -5.15 -4.27
CA TRP A 58 0.40 -4.68 -5.07
C TRP A 58 0.73 -3.20 -4.83
N ALA A 59 -0.29 -2.35 -4.71
CA ALA A 59 -0.09 -0.94 -4.39
C ALA A 59 0.62 -0.77 -3.04
N TYR A 60 0.21 -1.54 -2.03
CA TYR A 60 0.85 -1.54 -0.72
C TYR A 60 2.32 -1.96 -0.78
N ILE A 61 2.61 -3.09 -1.44
CA ILE A 61 3.98 -3.60 -1.56
C ILE A 61 4.86 -2.56 -2.24
N ARG A 62 4.38 -1.93 -3.34
CA ARG A 62 5.19 -0.95 -4.05
C ARG A 62 5.39 0.34 -3.26
N GLU A 63 4.41 0.76 -2.47
CA GLU A 63 4.57 1.90 -1.57
C GLU A 63 5.65 1.65 -0.51
N VAL A 64 5.65 0.46 0.10
CA VAL A 64 6.70 0.07 1.06
C VAL A 64 8.07 0.00 0.39
N ASP A 65 8.15 -0.55 -0.82
CA ASP A 65 9.37 -0.67 -1.62
C ASP A 65 9.91 0.72 -2.02
N ASP A 66 9.05 1.61 -2.52
CA ASP A 66 9.40 3.00 -2.84
C ASP A 66 9.95 3.75 -1.60
N VAL A 67 9.38 3.52 -0.41
CA VAL A 67 9.88 4.09 0.85
C VAL A 67 11.26 3.54 1.17
N ILE A 68 11.45 2.21 1.12
CA ILE A 68 12.73 1.56 1.41
C ILE A 68 13.83 2.05 0.46
N ASP A 69 13.54 2.14 -0.83
CA ASP A 69 14.46 2.63 -1.87
C ASP A 69 14.91 4.09 -1.63
N SER A 70 14.11 4.87 -0.92
CA SER A 70 14.37 6.29 -0.63
C SER A 70 15.13 6.55 0.68
N LEU A 71 15.34 5.52 1.51
CA LEU A 71 15.87 5.65 2.87
C LEU A 71 17.32 5.20 3.00
N GLY A 72 17.96 5.66 4.09
CA GLY A 72 19.21 5.10 4.57
C GLY A 72 19.05 3.64 5.03
N SER A 73 20.16 2.90 5.07
CA SER A 73 20.13 1.45 5.34
C SER A 73 19.62 1.09 6.74
N ILE A 74 19.77 1.98 7.72
CA ILE A 74 19.28 1.77 9.09
C ILE A 74 17.76 1.94 9.11
N GLU A 75 17.26 3.04 8.55
CA GLU A 75 15.83 3.39 8.50
C GLU A 75 15.05 2.37 7.65
N ALA A 76 15.59 1.98 6.50
CA ALA A 76 15.03 0.92 5.67
C ALA A 76 14.86 -0.41 6.45
N ARG A 77 15.86 -0.77 7.26
CA ARG A 77 15.82 -1.99 8.08
C ARG A 77 14.76 -1.91 9.17
N GLU A 78 14.49 -0.73 9.72
CA GLU A 78 13.42 -0.53 10.69
C GLU A 78 12.03 -0.68 10.05
N VAL A 79 11.83 -0.10 8.87
CA VAL A 79 10.60 -0.27 8.08
C VAL A 79 10.37 -1.75 7.79
N LEU A 80 11.36 -2.46 7.25
CA LEU A 80 11.27 -3.90 6.97
C LEU A 80 10.94 -4.72 8.22
N ARG A 81 11.56 -4.41 9.37
CA ARG A 81 11.27 -5.12 10.63
C ARG A 81 9.82 -4.89 11.08
N SER A 82 9.33 -3.67 10.97
CA SER A 82 7.94 -3.32 11.31
C SER A 82 6.96 -4.08 10.40
N GLU A 83 7.20 -4.06 9.09
CA GLU A 83 6.35 -4.71 8.11
C GLU A 83 6.36 -6.23 8.23
N TRP A 84 7.52 -6.83 8.51
CA TRP A 84 7.62 -8.25 8.83
C TRP A 84 6.80 -8.64 10.06
N GLY A 85 6.71 -7.73 11.05
CA GLY A 85 5.86 -7.91 12.22
C GLY A 85 4.36 -7.94 11.89
N GLU A 86 3.88 -7.24 10.86
CA GLU A 86 2.50 -7.35 10.38
C GLU A 86 2.27 -8.69 9.68
N VAL A 87 3.22 -9.13 8.83
CA VAL A 87 3.15 -10.43 8.13
C VAL A 87 3.04 -11.59 9.13
N LEU A 88 3.88 -11.59 10.18
CA LEU A 88 3.84 -12.63 11.20
C LEU A 88 2.52 -12.66 12.00
N ARG A 89 1.90 -11.50 12.22
CA ARG A 89 0.58 -11.42 12.88
C ARG A 89 -0.52 -11.97 11.98
N ALA A 90 -0.53 -11.56 10.71
CA ALA A 90 -1.47 -12.08 9.73
C ALA A 90 -1.35 -13.61 9.57
N ALA A 91 -0.12 -14.14 9.54
CA ALA A 91 0.15 -15.58 9.46
C ALA A 91 -0.38 -16.37 10.69
N LYS A 92 -0.49 -15.72 11.85
CA LYS A 92 -1.09 -16.30 13.07
C LYS A 92 -2.61 -16.16 13.11
N GLY A 93 -3.22 -15.55 12.10
CA GLY A 93 -4.66 -15.25 12.08
C GLY A 93 -5.06 -14.08 12.99
N GLU A 94 -4.09 -13.31 13.50
CA GLU A 94 -4.38 -12.10 14.25
C GLU A 94 -4.84 -11.01 13.28
N ALA A 95 -5.99 -10.39 13.56
CA ALA A 95 -6.51 -9.31 12.72
C ALA A 95 -5.46 -8.20 12.60
N CYS A 96 -5.12 -7.83 11.36
CA CYS A 96 -4.23 -6.71 11.09
C CYS A 96 -4.82 -5.47 11.75
N ARG A 97 -3.99 -4.66 12.43
CA ARG A 97 -4.49 -3.39 12.97
C ARG A 97 -5.06 -2.61 11.79
N SER A 98 -6.31 -2.18 11.90
CA SER A 98 -6.84 -1.11 11.06
C SER A 98 -5.97 0.12 11.29
N ARG A 99 -4.90 0.22 10.49
CA ARG A 99 -3.93 1.31 10.56
C ARG A 99 -4.63 2.62 10.33
#